data_AF-A0A7K3FV55-F1
#
_entry.id   AF-A0A7K3FV55-F1
#
_cell.length_a   1.000
_cell.length_b   1.000
_cell.length_c   1.000
_cell.angle_alpha   90.00
_cell.angle_beta   90.00
_cell.angle_gamma   90.00
#
_symmetry.space_group_name_H-M   'P 1'
#
loop_
_entity.id
_entity.type
_entity.pdbx_description
1 polymer ?
#
loop_
_entity_poly.entity_id
_entity_poly.type
_entity_poly.pdbx_seq_one_letter_code
_entity_poly.pdbx_strand_id
1 'polypeptide(L)'
;MDTEMRHPPLPNGVPQAQRSGIVTACLLPAVAGRVTHITAASELQKISEVIKVDMRVAQGDVIKSPVTTSSASGIVYAEASNVTQLKTVIDKVSKIFTLEVENP
;
A
#
# COMPACT_ATOMS: atom_id res chain seq x y z
N MET A 1 -8.78 22.00 -39.02
CA MET A 1 -7.41 21.48 -39.06
C MET A 1 -7.22 20.75 -37.75
N ASP A 2 -7.69 19.52 -37.73
CA ASP A 2 -7.83 18.68 -36.55
C ASP A 2 -6.53 17.91 -36.35
N THR A 3 -5.80 18.25 -35.30
CA THR A 3 -4.58 17.53 -34.91
C THR A 3 -4.98 16.38 -34.01
N GLU A 4 -5.25 15.22 -34.60
CA GLU A 4 -5.43 13.98 -33.85
C GLU A 4 -4.10 13.59 -33.19
N MET A 5 -3.98 13.82 -31.87
CA MET A 5 -2.91 13.26 -31.06
C MET A 5 -3.13 11.75 -30.91
N ARG A 6 -2.54 10.96 -31.83
CA ARG A 6 -2.48 9.50 -31.73
C ARG A 6 -1.59 9.11 -30.54
N HIS A 7 -2.20 8.59 -29.48
CA HIS A 7 -1.48 7.86 -28.44
C HIS A 7 -0.84 6.61 -29.06
N PRO A 8 0.43 6.29 -28.71
CA PRO A 8 1.02 5.03 -29.13
C PRO A 8 0.26 3.85 -28.47
N PRO A 9 0.04 2.73 -29.19
CA PRO A 9 -0.55 1.54 -28.60
C PRO A 9 0.38 1.01 -27.50
N LEU A 10 -0.20 0.64 -26.36
CA LEU A 10 0.52 -0.06 -25.30
C LEU A 10 1.12 -1.36 -25.89
N PRO A 11 2.37 -1.72 -25.55
CA PRO A 11 2.98 -2.93 -26.06
C PRO A 11 2.18 -4.16 -25.65
N ASN A 12 1.71 -4.92 -26.65
CA ASN A 12 1.08 -6.21 -26.47
C ASN A 12 2.04 -7.18 -25.78
N GLY A 13 1.59 -7.77 -24.66
CA GLY A 13 2.18 -9.02 -24.14
C GLY A 13 3.12 -8.88 -22.96
N VAL A 14 2.71 -8.20 -21.89
CA VAL A 14 3.19 -8.62 -20.57
C VAL A 14 2.38 -9.87 -20.22
N PRO A 15 2.99 -11.05 -20.02
CA PRO A 15 2.27 -12.19 -19.48
C PRO A 15 1.75 -11.75 -18.10
N GLN A 16 0.46 -11.46 -17.98
CA GLN A 16 -0.16 -11.41 -16.67
C GLN A 16 -0.09 -12.86 -16.18
N ALA A 17 0.87 -13.16 -15.31
CA ALA A 17 0.87 -14.41 -14.57
C ALA A 17 -0.52 -14.52 -13.95
N GLN A 18 -1.30 -15.48 -14.43
CA GLN A 18 -2.69 -15.67 -14.02
C GLN A 18 -2.64 -16.19 -12.59
N ARG A 19 -2.59 -15.26 -11.63
CA ARG A 19 -2.63 -15.60 -10.21
C ARG A 19 -4.03 -16.12 -9.93
N SER A 20 -4.13 -17.33 -9.42
CA SER A 20 -5.39 -18.00 -9.12
C SER A 20 -6.06 -17.48 -7.84
N GLY A 21 -5.51 -16.45 -7.21
CA GLY A 21 -5.99 -15.83 -5.97
C GLY A 21 -6.44 -14.38 -6.12
N ILE A 22 -7.02 -13.86 -5.03
CA ILE A 22 -7.37 -12.45 -4.85
C ILE A 22 -6.08 -11.68 -4.55
N VAL A 23 -5.72 -10.75 -5.43
CA VAL A 23 -4.67 -9.76 -5.17
C VAL A 23 -5.32 -8.48 -4.67
N THR A 24 -4.85 -7.96 -3.54
CA THR A 24 -5.37 -6.73 -2.93
C THR A 24 -4.28 -5.70 -2.72
N ALA A 25 -4.67 -4.44 -2.66
CA ALA A 25 -3.84 -3.33 -2.17
C ALA A 25 -4.50 -2.74 -0.93
N CYS A 26 -3.86 -2.90 0.23
CA CYS A 26 -4.29 -2.35 1.51
C CYS A 26 -3.56 -1.02 1.74
N LEU A 27 -4.33 0.07 1.78
CA LEU A 27 -3.80 1.38 2.13
C LEU A 27 -3.58 1.45 3.65
N LEU A 28 -2.35 1.75 4.06
CA LEU A 28 -2.03 1.96 5.47
C LEU A 28 -2.49 3.37 5.91
N PRO A 29 -3.09 3.50 7.10
CA PRO A 29 -3.60 4.77 7.57
C PRO A 29 -2.47 5.78 7.75
N ALA A 30 -2.81 7.06 7.58
CA ALA A 30 -1.90 8.17 7.83
C ALA A 30 -2.56 9.19 8.75
N VAL A 31 -1.75 9.84 9.57
CA VAL A 31 -2.16 10.86 10.52
C VAL A 31 -1.22 12.04 10.36
N ALA A 32 -1.77 13.26 10.37
CA ALA A 32 -0.95 14.48 10.27
C ALA A 32 -0.06 14.63 11.51
N GLY A 33 1.18 15.08 11.31
CA GLY A 33 2.17 15.21 12.36
C GLY A 33 3.57 14.79 11.91
N ARG A 34 4.54 14.89 12.81
CA ARG A 34 5.89 14.36 12.58
C ARG A 34 5.91 12.88 12.98
N VAL A 35 6.27 12.00 12.05
CA VAL A 35 6.35 10.56 12.30
C VAL A 35 7.46 10.27 13.32
N THR A 36 7.08 9.83 14.52
CA THR A 36 8.04 9.42 15.56
C THR A 36 8.32 7.93 15.50
N HIS A 37 7.33 7.14 15.08
CA HIS A 37 7.45 5.71 14.89
C HIS A 37 6.55 5.24 13.75
N ILE A 38 7.06 4.31 12.94
CA ILE A 38 6.26 3.59 11.96
C ILE A 38 6.79 2.17 11.82
N THR A 39 5.89 1.20 11.69
CA THR A 39 6.28 -0.19 11.40
C THR A 39 7.10 -0.25 10.11
N ALA A 40 8.27 -0.89 10.19
CA ALA A 40 9.14 -1.07 9.03
C ALA A 40 8.51 -2.01 7.99
N ALA A 41 8.80 -1.76 6.71
CA ALA A 41 8.35 -2.63 5.61
C ALA A 41 8.76 -4.10 5.82
N SER A 42 9.94 -4.34 6.38
CA SER A 42 10.47 -5.67 6.67
C SER A 42 9.62 -6.45 7.68
N GLU A 43 8.98 -5.77 8.64
CA GLU A 43 8.09 -6.43 9.60
C GLU A 43 6.79 -6.87 8.94
N LEU A 44 6.21 -6.02 8.09
CA LEU A 44 5.00 -6.34 7.32
C LEU A 44 5.25 -7.45 6.29
N GLN A 45 6.45 -7.51 5.71
CA GLN A 45 6.85 -8.60 4.79
C GLN A 45 7.03 -9.96 5.47
N LYS A 46 7.05 -10.04 6.81
CA LYS A 46 7.04 -11.34 7.52
C LYS A 46 5.68 -12.03 7.44
N ILE A 47 4.62 -11.32 7.05
CA ILE A 47 3.31 -11.92 6.80
C ILE A 47 3.40 -12.69 5.48
N SER A 48 3.24 -14.02 5.53
CA SER A 48 3.41 -14.91 4.37
C SER A 48 2.59 -14.54 3.14
N GLU A 49 1.42 -13.92 3.35
CA GLU A 49 0.50 -13.52 2.29
C GLU A 49 0.85 -12.16 1.68
N VAL A 50 1.79 -11.42 2.27
CA VAL A 50 2.26 -10.12 1.76
C VAL A 50 3.31 -10.35 0.69
N ILE A 51 3.02 -9.86 -0.52
CA ILE A 51 3.89 -10.02 -1.70
C ILE A 51 4.76 -8.79 -1.93
N LYS A 52 4.35 -7.62 -1.43
CA LYS A 52 5.08 -6.36 -1.57
C LYS A 52 4.59 -5.35 -0.53
N VAL A 53 5.50 -4.51 -0.05
CA VAL A 53 5.18 -3.36 0.80
C VAL A 53 5.87 -2.13 0.23
N ASP A 54 5.08 -1.11 -0.09
CA ASP A 54 5.55 0.19 -0.58
C ASP A 54 5.27 1.25 0.50
N MET A 55 6.27 1.55 1.32
CA MET A 55 6.18 2.62 2.31
C MET A 55 6.35 3.99 1.63
N ARG A 56 5.52 4.95 2.01
CA ARG A 56 5.54 6.33 1.47
C ARG A 56 6.07 7.35 2.47
N VAL A 57 6.14 6.96 3.74
CA VAL A 57 6.67 7.78 4.83
C VAL A 57 7.67 6.96 5.65
N ALA A 58 8.61 7.66 6.25
CA ALA A 58 9.59 7.11 7.17
C ALA A 58 9.57 7.88 8.50
N GLN A 59 10.25 7.34 9.51
CA GLN A 59 10.48 8.05 10.76
C GLN A 59 11.19 9.39 10.50
N GLY A 60 10.67 10.46 11.10
CA GLY A 60 11.16 11.84 10.93
C GLY A 60 10.41 12.64 9.87
N ASP A 61 9.67 11.99 8.96
CA ASP A 61 8.86 12.67 7.95
C ASP A 61 7.71 13.47 8.58
N VAL A 62 7.27 14.50 7.88
CA VAL A 62 6.12 15.33 8.29
C VAL A 62 4.96 15.09 7.36
N ILE A 63 3.87 14.51 7.90
CA ILE A 63 2.60 14.34 7.19
C ILE A 63 1.79 15.61 7.39
N LYS A 64 1.54 16.34 6.29
CA LYS A 64 0.79 17.61 6.31
C LYS A 64 -0.72 17.37 6.31
N SER A 65 -1.44 18.28 6.97
CA SER A 65 -2.89 18.38 6.88
C SER A 65 -3.31 19.13 5.59
N PRO A 66 -4.45 18.79 4.95
CA PRO A 66 -5.40 17.74 5.31
C PRO A 66 -4.96 16.34 4.85
N VAL A 67 -5.23 15.33 5.68
CA VAL A 67 -5.05 13.92 5.30
C VAL A 67 -6.22 13.50 4.41
N THR A 68 -5.91 12.97 3.22
CA THR A 68 -6.89 12.43 2.27
C THR A 68 -6.63 10.94 2.04
N THR A 69 -7.50 10.26 1.27
CA THR A 69 -7.27 8.85 0.89
C THR A 69 -5.97 8.64 0.12
N SER A 70 -5.42 9.67 -0.52
CA SER A 70 -4.12 9.61 -1.19
C SER A 70 -2.92 9.72 -0.24
N SER A 71 -3.16 10.19 0.99
CA SER A 71 -2.14 10.45 2.02
C SER A 71 -1.65 9.18 2.74
N ALA A 72 -2.00 7.98 2.28
CA ALA A 72 -1.62 6.71 2.90
C ALA A 72 -0.12 6.66 3.25
N SER A 73 0.20 6.16 4.44
CA SER A 73 1.59 6.03 4.93
C SER A 73 2.36 4.94 4.19
N GLY A 74 1.65 4.00 3.58
CA GLY A 74 2.18 2.98 2.69
C GLY A 74 1.07 2.14 2.06
N ILE A 75 1.47 1.21 1.22
CA ILE A 75 0.59 0.25 0.56
C ILE A 75 1.14 -1.15 0.80
N VAL A 76 0.30 -2.03 1.33
CA VAL A 76 0.60 -3.46 1.44
C VAL A 76 -0.13 -4.20 0.34
N TYR A 77 0.62 -4.88 -0.52
CA TYR A 77 0.07 -5.77 -1.51
C TYR A 77 0.08 -7.19 -0.95
N ALA A 78 -1.07 -7.85 -1.01
CA ALA A 78 -1.21 -9.21 -0.51
C ALA A 78 -1.98 -10.09 -1.48
N GLU A 79 -1.73 -11.39 -1.37
CA GLU A 79 -2.40 -12.42 -2.13
C GLU A 79 -3.12 -13.38 -1.18
N ALA A 80 -4.40 -13.64 -1.46
CA ALA A 80 -5.23 -14.53 -0.68
C ALA A 80 -6.03 -15.46 -1.61
N SER A 81 -6.14 -16.73 -1.27
CA SER A 81 -6.88 -17.71 -2.06
C SER A 81 -8.40 -17.52 -2.01
N ASN A 82 -8.91 -16.79 -1.01
CA ASN A 82 -10.34 -16.49 -0.84
C ASN A 82 -10.56 -15.29 0.10
N VAL A 83 -11.82 -14.85 0.20
CA VAL A 83 -12.23 -13.68 1.00
C VAL A 83 -11.98 -13.89 2.51
N THR A 84 -12.09 -15.11 3.01
CA THR A 84 -11.83 -15.41 4.43
C THR A 84 -10.35 -15.21 4.77
N GLN A 85 -9.45 -15.73 3.95
CA GLN A 85 -8.01 -15.51 4.11
C GLN A 85 -7.66 -14.04 3.94
N LEU A 86 -8.28 -13.34 2.98
CA LEU A 86 -8.10 -11.90 2.81
C LEU A 86 -8.42 -11.12 4.09
N LYS A 87 -9.53 -11.44 4.77
CA LYS A 87 -9.88 -10.82 6.05
C LYS A 87 -8.83 -11.11 7.12
N THR A 88 -8.31 -12.33 7.18
CA THR A 88 -7.22 -12.69 8.10
C THR A 88 -5.94 -11.90 7.81
N VAL A 89 -5.60 -11.69 6.54
CA VAL A 89 -4.44 -10.89 6.16
C VAL A 89 -4.61 -9.43 6.58
N ILE A 90 -5.78 -8.85 6.32
CA ILE A 90 -6.09 -7.47 6.74
C ILE A 90 -6.00 -7.34 8.27
N ASP A 91 -6.52 -8.30 9.02
CA ASP A 91 -6.44 -8.33 10.49
C ASP A 91 -4.98 -8.42 10.98
N LYS A 92 -4.16 -9.30 10.38
CA LYS A 92 -2.71 -9.40 10.69
C LYS A 92 -1.99 -8.08 10.42
N VAL A 93 -2.20 -7.48 9.25
CA VAL A 93 -1.59 -6.19 8.89
C VAL A 93 -2.01 -5.11 9.88
N SER A 94 -3.29 -5.04 10.23
CA SER A 94 -3.83 -4.08 11.20
C SER A 94 -3.22 -4.25 12.60
N LYS A 95 -2.98 -5.48 13.05
CA LYS A 95 -2.37 -5.76 14.36
C LYS A 95 -0.88 -5.46 14.43
N ILE A 96 -0.18 -5.58 13.30
CA ILE A 96 1.27 -5.36 13.23
C ILE A 96 1.57 -3.88 12.95
N PHE A 97 0.75 -3.22 12.13
CA PHE A 97 0.99 -1.84 11.72
C PHE A 97 0.73 -0.86 12.86
N THR A 98 1.77 -0.09 13.16
CA THR A 98 1.79 1.03 14.09
C THR A 98 2.29 2.28 13.36
N LEU A 99 1.65 3.40 13.65
CA LEU A 99 2.07 4.74 13.24
C LEU A 99 1.87 5.67 14.43
N GLU A 100 2.95 6.26 14.90
CA GLU A 100 2.93 7.27 15.94
C GLU A 100 3.44 8.59 15.36
N VAL A 101 2.76 9.68 15.72
CA VAL A 101 3.10 11.02 15.30
C VAL A 101 3.11 11.96 16.48
N GLU A 102 4.04 12.90 16.48
CA GLU A 102 4.02 14.07 17.37
C GLU A 102 3.32 15.23 16.66
N ASN A 103 2.43 15.91 17.38
CA ASN A 103 1.86 17.17 16.90
C ASN A 103 2.97 18.23 16.84
N PRO A 104 3.11 18.96 15.71
CA PRO A 104 3.94 20.15 15.67
C PRO A 104 3.40 21.26 16.58
#